data_AF-F2BC70-F1
#
_entry.id   AF-F2BC70-F1
#
_cell.length_a   1.000
_cell.length_b   1.000
_cell.length_c   1.000
_cell.angle_alpha   90.00
_cell.angle_beta   90.00
_cell.angle_gamma   90.00
#
_symmetry.space_group_name_H-M   'P 1'
#
loop_
_entity.id
_entity.type
_entity.pdbx_description
1 polymer ?
#
loop_
_entity_poly.entity_id
_entity_poly.type
_entity_poly.pdbx_seq_one_letter_code
_entity_poly.pdbx_strand_id
1 'polypeptide(L)'
;MVLNWEKDRYGKLHSAEHPLLARSAELGASIPNPAYDANNTDSPRYVQRYDLSSINGTQALETPLTAEEQRRALKQSAGGWAPAASVTLNLTDNARAYLRYTETLRYPSIFEGTYGLNISPRGSDFAASQTRYGYLWKPERGKNIEIGYIHDLTALFPKMRKADFRVNYFHNTTKNIIDRNENLEFEQYDKQTRTGAELSALFDSGRYYGSLGVLRNIRNEVCDDGASFHNYLQELVLLDRIADNKGQGSFARVPQCFPGGVNREGFLVTMQQPRWSVDAELGARLKGGKIEFGTRFHWHNAPHKTRAPAWNGFIDSAKGHFQTPDRQNALAIELDASRNADLTWAAVATIDAYLRYRISKNLTAEIVGTNLTDRYYMDPFSRSYMPAPGELSGLALPANGKNGKRPSEKIHFQTACSYFAHAEPNVGCVAPRRRTRSLPLNASLSCLPTRNRVRGLRHTPCLNGRGRLKTAKQRSSCRSDTCIRHPTRQNDPAGKCRI
;
A
#
# COMPACT_ATOMS: atom_id res chain seq x y z
N MET A 1 38.09 -7.78 2.83
CA MET A 1 37.61 -6.39 2.72
C MET A 1 36.09 -6.43 2.82
N VAL A 2 35.46 -5.64 3.71
CA VAL A 2 33.99 -5.59 3.78
C VAL A 2 33.46 -4.81 2.57
N LEU A 3 32.36 -5.28 1.98
CA LEU A 3 31.74 -4.72 0.78
C LEU A 3 30.35 -4.19 1.13
N ASN A 4 30.25 -2.92 1.51
CA ASN A 4 28.97 -2.28 1.86
C ASN A 4 28.23 -1.78 0.61
N TRP A 5 26.93 -2.05 0.50
CA TRP A 5 26.05 -1.50 -0.54
C TRP A 5 25.06 -0.53 0.12
N GLU A 6 25.41 0.75 0.13
CA GLU A 6 24.60 1.76 0.81
C GLU A 6 23.44 2.25 -0.06
N LYS A 7 22.30 2.51 0.59
CA LYS A 7 21.18 3.25 0.01
C LYS A 7 21.59 4.70 -0.24
N ASP A 8 21.14 5.24 -1.36
CA ASP A 8 21.32 6.65 -1.67
C ASP A 8 20.56 7.56 -0.67
N ARG A 9 20.76 8.87 -0.80
CA ARG A 9 20.08 9.88 0.03
C ARG A 9 18.54 9.85 -0.04
N TYR A 10 17.95 9.09 -0.95
CA TYR A 10 16.51 8.89 -1.14
C TYR A 10 16.03 7.52 -0.62
N GLY A 11 16.91 6.69 -0.04
CA GLY A 11 16.57 5.36 0.45
C GLY A 11 16.49 4.30 -0.65
N LYS A 12 17.13 4.52 -1.80
CA LYS A 12 17.14 3.58 -2.93
C LYS A 12 18.51 2.91 -3.12
N LEU A 13 18.51 1.62 -3.42
CA LEU A 13 19.67 0.85 -3.89
C LEU A 13 19.74 0.87 -5.43
N HIS A 14 20.95 1.05 -6.00
CA HIS A 14 21.19 1.05 -7.46
C HIS A 14 22.11 -0.11 -7.86
N SER A 15 21.74 -0.91 -8.87
CA SER A 15 22.54 -2.11 -9.23
C SER A 15 23.94 -1.76 -9.75
N ALA A 16 24.07 -0.63 -10.45
CA ALA A 16 25.35 -0.10 -10.93
C ALA A 16 26.34 0.24 -9.79
N GLU A 17 25.84 0.45 -8.57
CA GLU A 17 26.64 0.73 -7.37
C GLU A 17 26.85 -0.52 -6.49
N HIS A 18 26.27 -1.67 -6.87
CA HIS A 18 26.42 -2.92 -6.11
C HIS A 18 27.90 -3.35 -6.08
N PRO A 19 28.54 -3.50 -4.89
CA PRO A 19 30.00 -3.61 -4.77
C PRO A 19 30.65 -4.74 -5.57
N LEU A 20 29.94 -5.86 -5.76
CA LEU A 20 30.39 -7.02 -6.54
C LEU A 20 30.07 -6.91 -8.05
N LEU A 21 29.09 -6.08 -8.45
CA LEU A 21 28.80 -5.85 -9.88
C LEU A 21 29.74 -4.77 -10.44
N ALA A 22 29.86 -3.65 -9.72
CA ALA A 22 30.74 -2.54 -10.04
C ALA A 22 32.22 -2.95 -10.11
N ARG A 23 32.63 -3.92 -9.27
CA ARG A 23 33.98 -4.50 -9.25
C ARG A 23 34.06 -5.89 -9.88
N SER A 24 33.12 -6.29 -10.74
CA SER A 24 33.08 -7.66 -11.29
C SER A 24 34.37 -8.08 -12.01
N ALA A 25 35.12 -7.15 -12.60
CA ALA A 25 36.44 -7.40 -13.20
C ALA A 25 37.61 -7.57 -12.18
N GLU A 26 37.41 -7.25 -10.90
CA GLU A 26 38.36 -7.49 -9.80
C GLU A 26 38.10 -8.81 -9.06
N LEU A 27 37.01 -9.52 -9.38
CA LEU A 27 36.64 -10.78 -8.73
C LEU A 27 37.41 -11.94 -9.36
N GLY A 28 37.94 -12.83 -8.52
CA GLY A 28 38.92 -13.84 -8.94
C GLY A 28 40.36 -13.31 -9.06
N ALA A 29 40.60 -12.01 -8.87
CA ALA A 29 41.95 -11.44 -8.87
C ALA A 29 42.74 -11.89 -7.62
N SER A 30 43.89 -12.52 -7.86
CA SER A 30 44.80 -12.96 -6.81
C SER A 30 45.79 -11.84 -6.44
N ILE A 31 46.00 -11.61 -5.14
CA ILE A 31 46.94 -10.62 -4.59
C ILE A 31 48.00 -11.32 -3.73
N PRO A 32 49.21 -10.76 -3.56
CA PRO A 32 50.20 -11.28 -2.63
C PRO A 32 49.59 -11.40 -1.22
N ASN A 33 49.80 -12.52 -0.55
CA ASN A 33 49.24 -12.74 0.78
C ASN A 33 49.99 -11.90 1.83
N PRO A 34 49.32 -10.94 2.52
CA PRO A 34 49.97 -10.13 3.56
C PRO A 34 50.30 -10.94 4.84
N ALA A 35 49.74 -12.15 4.98
CA ALA A 35 50.03 -13.11 6.03
C ALA A 35 50.82 -14.32 5.50
N TYR A 36 51.64 -14.14 4.46
CA TYR A 36 52.55 -15.18 3.99
C TYR A 36 53.70 -15.42 4.98
N ASP A 37 53.92 -16.68 5.35
CA ASP A 37 55.07 -17.13 6.13
C ASP A 37 55.90 -18.10 5.29
N ALA A 38 57.21 -17.80 5.15
CA ALA A 38 58.13 -18.63 4.38
C ALA A 38 58.51 -19.94 5.11
N ASN A 39 58.28 -20.04 6.42
CA ASN A 39 58.60 -21.22 7.23
C ASN A 39 57.44 -22.23 7.32
N ASN A 40 56.24 -21.83 6.88
CA ASN A 40 55.05 -22.69 6.86
C ASN A 40 54.76 -23.12 5.41
N THR A 41 54.90 -24.42 5.13
CA THR A 41 54.67 -25.00 3.79
C THR A 41 53.25 -24.82 3.27
N ASP A 42 52.28 -24.68 4.17
CA ASP A 42 50.86 -24.54 3.84
C ASP A 42 50.45 -23.06 3.70
N SER A 43 51.36 -22.11 3.94
CA SER A 43 51.07 -20.68 3.80
C SER A 43 51.00 -20.28 2.31
N PRO A 44 49.84 -19.84 1.80
CA PRO A 44 49.71 -19.51 0.38
C PRO A 44 50.42 -18.19 0.08
N ARG A 45 51.29 -18.16 -0.94
CA ARG A 45 51.98 -16.94 -1.39
C ARG A 45 51.03 -15.85 -1.92
N TYR A 46 49.87 -16.25 -2.42
CA TYR A 46 48.83 -15.38 -2.96
C TYR A 46 47.45 -15.83 -2.46
N VAL A 47 46.56 -14.87 -2.22
CA VAL A 47 45.17 -15.09 -1.80
C VAL A 47 44.22 -14.29 -2.70
N GLN A 48 42.95 -14.70 -2.74
CA GLN A 48 41.94 -13.93 -3.46
C GLN A 48 41.75 -12.54 -2.83
N ARG A 49 41.68 -11.50 -3.67
CA ARG A 49 41.46 -10.09 -3.27
C ARG A 49 40.18 -9.91 -2.46
N TYR A 50 39.19 -10.75 -2.75
CA TYR A 50 37.91 -10.84 -2.05
C TYR A 50 37.68 -12.29 -1.64
N ASP A 51 37.57 -12.53 -0.33
CA ASP A 51 36.99 -13.76 0.18
C ASP A 51 35.48 -13.69 0.00
N LEU A 52 34.92 -14.67 -0.72
CA LEU A 52 33.49 -14.78 -1.01
C LEU A 52 32.80 -15.83 -0.10
N SER A 53 33.55 -16.57 0.73
CA SER A 53 32.96 -17.52 1.68
C SER A 53 32.20 -16.84 2.83
N SER A 54 32.50 -15.55 3.06
CA SER A 54 31.93 -14.74 4.14
C SER A 54 30.74 -13.83 3.72
N ILE A 55 30.17 -14.02 2.52
CA ILE A 55 28.99 -13.27 2.03
C ILE A 55 27.78 -13.41 2.98
N ASN A 56 27.68 -14.53 3.70
CA ASN A 56 26.66 -14.78 4.73
C ASN A 56 26.70 -13.79 5.92
N GLY A 57 27.76 -12.98 6.06
CA GLY A 57 27.91 -12.00 7.13
C GLY A 57 27.20 -10.67 6.88
N THR A 58 25.90 -10.59 7.15
CA THR A 58 25.21 -9.28 7.35
C THR A 58 25.63 -8.65 8.68
N GLN A 59 26.87 -8.17 8.74
CA GLN A 59 27.35 -7.31 9.82
C GLN A 59 26.66 -5.95 9.70
N ALA A 60 25.79 -5.62 10.66
CA ALA A 60 25.12 -4.34 10.70
C ALA A 60 26.14 -3.23 11.04
N LEU A 61 26.56 -2.48 10.01
CA LEU A 61 27.49 -1.37 10.14
C LEU A 61 26.77 -0.13 10.67
N GLU A 62 26.63 -0.05 11.99
CA GLU A 62 26.12 1.15 12.66
C GLU A 62 27.02 2.35 12.33
N THR A 63 26.50 3.27 11.51
CA THR A 63 27.16 4.53 11.16
C THR A 63 26.48 5.68 11.90
N PRO A 64 27.24 6.57 12.58
CA PRO A 64 26.64 7.67 13.33
C PRO A 64 26.00 8.68 12.37
N LEU A 65 24.70 8.95 12.57
CA LEU A 65 23.95 9.94 11.80
C LEU A 65 24.67 11.29 11.83
N THR A 66 24.97 11.86 10.66
CA THR A 66 25.50 13.21 10.56
C THR A 66 24.53 14.25 11.15
N ALA A 67 25.03 15.41 11.57
CA ALA A 67 24.18 16.52 12.03
C ALA A 67 23.17 16.99 10.95
N GLU A 68 23.42 16.69 9.68
CA GLU A 68 22.47 16.85 8.59
C GLU A 68 21.30 15.87 8.69
N GLU A 69 21.58 14.58 8.84
CA GLU A 69 20.59 13.50 8.93
C GLU A 69 19.75 13.61 10.21
N GLN A 70 20.37 13.97 11.34
CA GLN A 70 19.66 14.25 12.58
C GLN A 70 18.63 15.37 12.41
N ARG A 71 18.99 16.49 11.75
CA ARG A 71 18.03 17.57 11.43
C ARG A 71 16.92 17.10 10.50
N ARG A 72 17.22 16.25 9.51
CA ARG A 72 16.22 15.68 8.59
C ARG A 72 15.29 14.68 9.26
N ALA A 73 15.79 13.85 10.19
CA ALA A 73 14.98 12.92 10.97
C ALA A 73 13.98 13.67 11.87
N LEU A 74 14.41 14.81 12.45
CA LEU A 74 13.54 15.67 13.26
C LEU A 74 12.52 16.48 12.43
N LYS A 75 12.86 16.86 11.19
CA LYS A 75 11.95 17.64 10.33
C LYS A 75 12.26 17.51 8.84
N GLN A 76 11.25 17.12 8.07
CA GLN A 76 11.23 17.23 6.61
C GLN A 76 10.04 18.07 6.13
N SER A 77 10.15 18.58 4.90
CA SER A 77 9.07 19.24 4.18
C SER A 77 9.35 19.20 2.68
N ALA A 78 8.37 18.78 1.89
CA ALA A 78 8.44 18.76 0.43
C ALA A 78 7.15 19.31 -0.17
N GLY A 79 7.20 19.67 -1.45
CA GLY A 79 6.08 20.21 -2.21
C GLY A 79 6.15 19.77 -3.67
N GLY A 80 5.01 19.83 -4.36
CA GLY A 80 4.93 19.39 -5.75
C GLY A 80 3.55 19.61 -6.35
N TRP A 81 3.51 19.72 -7.67
CA TRP A 81 2.28 19.89 -8.45
C TRP A 81 1.76 18.55 -8.97
N ALA A 82 0.44 18.42 -9.04
CA ALA A 82 -0.29 17.22 -9.47
C ALA A 82 -1.47 17.64 -10.37
N PRO A 83 -1.32 17.63 -11.71
CA PRO A 83 -2.38 18.03 -12.63
C PRO A 83 -3.53 17.02 -12.72
N ALA A 84 -4.69 17.52 -13.14
CA ALA A 84 -5.80 16.72 -13.62
C ALA A 84 -6.38 17.38 -14.88
N ALA A 85 -6.76 16.56 -15.86
CA ALA A 85 -7.43 16.98 -17.09
C ALA A 85 -8.45 15.91 -17.50
N SER A 86 -9.57 16.31 -18.09
CA SER A 86 -10.56 15.36 -18.60
C SER A 86 -11.27 15.95 -19.81
N VAL A 87 -11.49 15.13 -20.83
CA VAL A 87 -12.30 15.44 -22.00
C VAL A 87 -13.46 14.44 -22.03
N THR A 88 -14.68 14.94 -22.18
CA THR A 88 -15.89 14.13 -22.31
C THR A 88 -16.58 14.48 -23.61
N LEU A 89 -16.87 13.46 -24.42
CA LEU A 89 -17.55 13.58 -25.70
C LEU A 89 -18.94 12.95 -25.55
N ASN A 90 -19.98 13.77 -25.65
CA ASN A 90 -21.33 13.26 -25.84
C ASN A 90 -21.45 12.85 -27.31
N LEU A 91 -21.64 11.56 -27.57
CA LEU A 91 -21.71 10.97 -28.90
C LEU A 91 -23.17 10.98 -29.42
N THR A 92 -24.11 10.82 -28.50
CA THR A 92 -25.56 11.04 -28.66
C THR A 92 -26.12 11.55 -27.31
N ASP A 93 -27.41 11.83 -27.23
CA ASP A 93 -28.09 12.13 -25.95
C ASP A 93 -28.01 10.97 -24.94
N ASN A 94 -27.79 9.73 -25.43
CA ASN A 94 -27.75 8.50 -24.63
C ASN A 94 -26.33 7.93 -24.43
N ALA A 95 -25.36 8.30 -25.27
CA ALA A 95 -24.02 7.71 -25.25
C ALA A 95 -22.93 8.77 -25.10
N ARG A 96 -21.97 8.54 -24.21
CA ARG A 96 -20.81 9.41 -23.98
C ARG A 96 -19.52 8.62 -23.77
N ALA A 97 -18.43 9.13 -24.31
CA ALA A 97 -17.08 8.66 -24.03
C ALA A 97 -16.31 9.72 -23.24
N TYR A 98 -15.28 9.32 -22.49
CA TYR A 98 -14.37 10.24 -21.83
C TYR A 98 -12.93 9.70 -21.81
N LEU A 99 -11.98 10.65 -21.79
CA LEU A 99 -10.57 10.44 -21.52
C LEU A 99 -10.19 11.30 -20.31
N ARG A 100 -9.64 10.69 -19.27
CA ARG A 100 -9.23 11.33 -18.02
C ARG A 100 -7.73 11.10 -17.77
N TYR A 101 -7.01 12.17 -17.47
CA TYR A 101 -5.65 12.16 -16.93
C TYR A 101 -5.66 12.73 -15.51
N THR A 102 -5.07 12.02 -14.55
CA THR A 102 -4.86 12.55 -13.19
C THR A 102 -3.49 12.17 -12.66
N GLU A 103 -2.85 13.10 -11.97
CA GLU A 103 -1.71 12.83 -11.11
C GLU A 103 -2.09 12.94 -9.64
N THR A 104 -1.38 12.21 -8.79
CA THR A 104 -1.45 12.32 -7.34
C THR A 104 -0.05 12.37 -6.74
N LEU A 105 0.06 12.93 -5.53
CA LEU A 105 1.29 12.93 -4.74
C LEU A 105 0.97 12.43 -3.34
N ARG A 106 1.53 11.28 -2.96
CA ARG A 106 1.56 10.82 -1.57
C ARG A 106 2.97 11.03 -1.03
N TYR A 107 3.09 11.86 0.00
CA TYR A 107 4.32 11.97 0.77
C TYR A 107 4.42 10.77 1.73
N PRO A 108 5.63 10.39 2.16
CA PRO A 108 5.82 9.37 3.20
C PRO A 108 4.95 9.67 4.43
N SER A 109 4.29 8.66 4.97
CA SER A 109 3.60 8.80 6.26
C SER A 109 4.61 8.91 7.41
N ILE A 110 4.13 9.29 8.60
CA ILE A 110 4.96 9.30 9.81
C ILE A 110 5.50 7.89 10.10
N PHE A 111 4.71 6.83 9.90
CA PHE A 111 5.14 5.44 10.09
C PHE A 111 6.26 5.02 9.12
N GLU A 112 6.30 5.59 7.92
CA GLU A 112 7.36 5.34 6.93
C GLU A 112 8.60 6.21 7.17
N GLY A 113 8.43 7.48 7.54
CA GLY A 113 9.52 8.43 7.72
C GLY A 113 10.15 8.49 9.12
N THR A 114 9.47 7.97 10.16
CA THR A 114 9.93 8.03 11.56
C THR A 114 9.92 6.66 12.24
N TYR A 115 10.21 5.59 11.48
CA TYR A 115 10.34 4.21 11.95
C TYR A 115 8.99 3.56 12.34
N GLY A 116 8.57 2.59 11.54
CA GLY A 116 7.53 1.64 11.94
C GLY A 116 8.03 0.76 13.09
N LEU A 117 7.11 0.22 13.90
CA LEU A 117 7.48 -0.62 15.05
C LEU A 117 8.44 -1.76 14.65
N ASN A 118 9.43 -2.01 15.51
CA ASN A 118 10.35 -3.14 15.40
C ASN A 118 9.58 -4.48 15.46
N ILE A 119 9.46 -5.17 14.32
CA ILE A 119 8.86 -6.52 14.24
C ILE A 119 9.68 -7.42 13.28
N SER A 120 11.01 -7.30 13.27
CA SER A 120 11.85 -8.33 12.64
C SER A 120 11.95 -9.56 13.55
N PRO A 121 11.73 -10.78 13.03
CA PRO A 121 11.94 -12.01 13.80
C PRO A 121 13.41 -12.29 14.15
N ARG A 122 14.38 -11.59 13.54
CA ARG A 122 15.84 -11.81 13.71
C ARG A 122 16.44 -11.09 14.92
N GLY A 123 15.62 -10.78 15.93
CA GLY A 123 16.02 -10.05 17.14
C GLY A 123 15.77 -8.54 17.04
N SER A 124 15.60 -7.89 18.21
CA SER A 124 15.30 -6.46 18.34
C SER A 124 16.33 -5.54 17.71
N ASP A 125 17.57 -6.00 17.68
CA ASP A 125 18.76 -5.18 17.43
C ASP A 125 19.13 -5.18 15.93
N PHE A 126 18.68 -6.21 15.19
CA PHE A 126 18.99 -6.42 13.77
C PHE A 126 18.16 -5.55 12.82
N ALA A 127 16.94 -5.16 13.21
CA ALA A 127 16.15 -4.18 12.46
C ALA A 127 16.48 -2.72 12.83
N ALA A 128 16.91 -2.48 14.07
CA ALA A 128 17.28 -1.15 14.55
C ALA A 128 18.53 -0.58 13.89
N SER A 129 19.46 -1.46 13.49
CA SER A 129 20.78 -1.12 12.97
C SER A 129 20.85 -0.99 11.43
N GLN A 130 19.76 -1.30 10.70
CA GLN A 130 19.72 -1.18 9.23
C GLN A 130 19.02 0.12 8.74
N THR A 131 18.03 0.63 9.48
CA THR A 131 17.19 1.76 8.99
C THR A 131 17.85 3.12 9.22
N ARG A 132 18.42 3.73 8.18
CA ARG A 132 19.06 5.06 8.26
C ARG A 132 18.03 6.20 8.35
N TYR A 133 17.90 6.79 9.52
CA TYR A 133 16.97 7.91 9.75
C TYR A 133 17.28 9.14 8.86
N GLY A 134 16.23 9.78 8.33
CA GLY A 134 16.37 11.06 7.63
C GLY A 134 16.73 10.97 6.14
N TYR A 135 16.46 9.84 5.47
CA TYR A 135 16.39 9.77 4.00
C TYR A 135 15.40 10.83 3.45
N LEU A 136 15.71 11.41 2.28
CA LEU A 136 14.94 12.47 1.63
C LEU A 136 13.89 11.93 0.65
N TRP A 137 13.12 10.94 1.09
CA TRP A 137 12.16 10.19 0.28
C TRP A 137 11.32 11.07 -0.65
N LYS A 138 11.33 10.75 -1.94
CA LYS A 138 10.52 11.43 -2.94
C LYS A 138 9.05 11.06 -2.68
N PRO A 139 8.08 11.96 -2.91
CA PRO A 139 6.69 11.56 -2.88
C PRO A 139 6.42 10.49 -3.95
N GLU A 140 5.57 9.53 -3.60
CA GLU A 140 4.97 8.62 -4.57
C GLU A 140 4.17 9.46 -5.57
N ARG A 141 4.49 9.37 -6.85
CA ARG A 141 3.79 10.10 -7.91
C ARG A 141 2.93 9.14 -8.73
N GLY A 142 1.66 9.05 -8.36
CA GLY A 142 0.64 8.38 -9.16
C GLY A 142 0.36 9.16 -10.45
N LYS A 143 0.26 8.44 -11.56
CA LYS A 143 -0.23 8.92 -12.86
C LYS A 143 -1.27 7.94 -13.36
N ASN A 144 -2.47 8.42 -13.67
CA ASN A 144 -3.58 7.62 -14.16
C ASN A 144 -4.04 8.14 -15.52
N ILE A 145 -4.10 7.25 -16.52
CA ILE A 145 -4.87 7.46 -17.75
C ILE A 145 -6.07 6.53 -17.68
N GLU A 146 -7.25 7.07 -17.94
CA GLU A 146 -8.50 6.31 -17.93
C GLU A 146 -9.34 6.69 -19.14
N ILE A 147 -9.76 5.68 -19.90
CA ILE A 147 -10.68 5.82 -21.03
C ILE A 147 -11.95 5.09 -20.64
N GLY A 148 -13.11 5.71 -20.82
CA GLY A 148 -14.37 5.05 -20.54
C GLY A 148 -15.51 5.46 -21.48
N TYR A 149 -16.49 4.59 -21.56
CA TYR A 149 -17.69 4.71 -22.39
C TYR A 149 -18.91 4.41 -21.53
N ILE A 150 -19.98 5.19 -21.68
CA ILE A 150 -21.21 5.09 -20.89
C ILE A 150 -22.39 5.19 -21.86
N HIS A 151 -23.35 4.28 -21.75
CA HIS A 151 -24.56 4.24 -22.58
C HIS A 151 -25.81 4.06 -21.71
N ASP A 152 -26.77 4.97 -21.84
CA ASP A 152 -28.13 4.87 -21.29
C ASP A 152 -29.07 4.21 -22.31
N LEU A 153 -29.42 2.95 -22.06
CA LEU A 153 -30.27 2.13 -22.89
C LEU A 153 -31.78 2.37 -22.65
N THR A 154 -32.18 3.31 -21.80
CA THR A 154 -33.62 3.59 -21.57
C THR A 154 -34.36 4.05 -22.83
N ALA A 155 -33.67 4.66 -23.79
CA ALA A 155 -34.22 4.98 -25.11
C ALA A 155 -34.59 3.72 -25.92
N LEU A 156 -33.84 2.62 -25.77
CA LEU A 156 -34.13 1.32 -26.39
C LEU A 156 -35.16 0.51 -25.59
N PHE A 157 -35.29 0.80 -24.29
CA PHE A 157 -36.25 0.13 -23.40
C PHE A 157 -37.13 1.13 -22.62
N PRO A 158 -38.08 1.86 -23.27
CA PRO A 158 -38.81 2.97 -22.63
C PRO A 158 -39.72 2.62 -21.44
N LYS A 159 -39.87 1.32 -21.13
CA LYS A 159 -40.58 0.83 -19.94
C LYS A 159 -39.66 0.67 -18.72
N MET A 160 -38.35 0.84 -18.90
CA MET A 160 -37.34 0.81 -17.84
C MET A 160 -37.20 2.19 -17.21
N ARG A 161 -37.08 2.24 -15.88
CA ARG A 161 -36.75 3.45 -15.13
C ARG A 161 -35.25 3.77 -15.19
N LYS A 162 -34.45 2.72 -15.39
CA LYS A 162 -33.00 2.76 -15.53
C LYS A 162 -32.56 1.53 -16.32
N ALA A 163 -31.65 1.71 -17.26
CA ALA A 163 -30.96 0.65 -17.98
C ALA A 163 -29.69 1.26 -18.56
N ASP A 164 -28.54 1.10 -17.92
CA ASP A 164 -27.28 1.71 -18.36
C ASP A 164 -26.09 0.80 -18.12
N PHE A 165 -25.03 1.04 -18.88
CA PHE A 165 -23.73 0.46 -18.60
C PHE A 165 -22.58 1.46 -18.81
N ARG A 166 -21.50 1.21 -18.09
CA ARG A 166 -20.21 1.90 -18.19
C ARG A 166 -19.11 0.86 -18.36
N VAL A 167 -18.23 1.06 -19.33
CA VAL A 167 -16.97 0.30 -19.48
C VAL A 167 -15.80 1.26 -19.34
N ASN A 168 -14.81 0.91 -18.53
CA ASN A 168 -13.56 1.66 -18.37
C ASN A 168 -12.35 0.79 -18.72
N TYR A 169 -11.27 1.42 -19.16
CA TYR A 169 -9.91 0.89 -19.10
C TYR A 169 -9.04 1.89 -18.34
N PHE A 170 -8.26 1.41 -17.38
CA PHE A 170 -7.31 2.21 -16.62
C PHE A 170 -5.87 1.75 -16.84
N HIS A 171 -4.97 2.74 -16.93
CA HIS A 171 -3.53 2.57 -16.88
C HIS A 171 -2.98 3.49 -15.77
N ASN A 172 -2.57 2.87 -14.66
CA ASN A 172 -2.04 3.54 -13.49
C ASN A 172 -0.55 3.22 -13.33
N THR A 173 0.28 4.23 -13.11
CA THR A 173 1.69 4.08 -12.74
C THR A 173 2.01 4.97 -11.55
N THR A 174 2.44 4.38 -10.45
CA THR A 174 2.95 5.12 -9.28
C THR A 174 4.46 5.03 -9.27
N LYS A 175 5.16 6.14 -9.53
CA LYS A 175 6.63 6.23 -9.42
C LYS A 175 7.06 6.46 -7.97
N ASN A 176 8.27 6.03 -7.63
CA ASN A 176 8.86 6.12 -6.29
C ASN A 176 8.01 5.37 -5.24
N ILE A 177 7.43 4.21 -5.61
CA ILE A 177 6.48 3.49 -4.78
C ILE A 177 7.16 2.99 -3.49
N ILE A 178 6.48 3.19 -2.36
CA ILE A 178 6.97 2.77 -1.05
C ILE A 178 6.46 1.36 -0.75
N ASP A 179 7.38 0.46 -0.38
CA ASP A 179 7.05 -0.79 0.29
C ASP A 179 8.25 -1.21 1.19
N ARG A 180 8.19 -2.38 1.81
CA ARG A 180 9.28 -2.92 2.64
C ARG A 180 10.16 -3.90 1.88
N ASN A 181 11.39 -4.08 2.36
CA ASN A 181 12.26 -5.17 1.96
C ASN A 181 12.04 -6.44 2.81
N GLU A 182 12.80 -7.49 2.53
CA GLU A 182 12.85 -8.77 3.27
C GLU A 182 13.26 -8.61 4.76
N ASN A 183 14.03 -7.57 5.10
CA ASN A 183 14.35 -7.20 6.49
C ASN A 183 13.26 -6.35 7.17
N LEU A 184 12.14 -6.07 6.48
CA LEU A 184 11.04 -5.18 6.88
C LEU A 184 11.39 -3.68 6.95
N GLU A 185 12.60 -3.26 6.56
CA GLU A 185 12.93 -1.85 6.37
C GLU A 185 12.11 -1.28 5.22
N PHE A 186 11.68 -0.03 5.37
CA PHE A 186 10.99 0.73 4.34
C PHE A 186 11.96 1.15 3.22
N GLU A 187 11.58 0.91 1.96
CA GLU A 187 12.34 1.24 0.74
C GLU A 187 11.47 1.94 -0.32
N GLN A 188 12.15 2.61 -1.27
CA GLN A 188 11.53 3.38 -2.35
C GLN A 188 11.93 2.83 -3.73
N TYR A 189 11.04 2.00 -4.29
CA TYR A 189 11.21 1.31 -5.57
C TYR A 189 10.80 2.21 -6.77
N ASP A 190 11.39 1.99 -7.94
CA ASP A 190 11.20 2.85 -9.14
C ASP A 190 9.73 3.08 -9.50
N LYS A 191 8.91 2.01 -9.61
CA LYS A 191 7.49 2.13 -9.96
C LYS A 191 6.63 0.91 -9.61
N GLN A 192 5.36 1.14 -9.29
CA GLN A 192 4.28 0.15 -9.48
C GLN A 192 3.51 0.49 -10.76
N THR A 193 3.14 -0.53 -11.55
CA THR A 193 2.27 -0.39 -12.74
C THR A 193 1.03 -1.27 -12.57
N ARG A 194 -0.16 -0.67 -12.58
CA ARG A 194 -1.46 -1.35 -12.45
C ARG A 194 -2.33 -1.02 -13.66
N THR A 195 -2.82 -2.03 -14.37
CA THR A 195 -3.74 -1.86 -15.52
C THR A 195 -4.89 -2.85 -15.45
N GLY A 196 -6.06 -2.42 -15.92
CA GLY A 196 -7.26 -3.23 -15.90
C GLY A 196 -8.41 -2.62 -16.69
N ALA A 197 -9.48 -3.39 -16.81
CA ALA A 197 -10.75 -2.97 -17.37
C ALA A 197 -11.88 -3.19 -16.36
N GLU A 198 -12.90 -2.34 -16.42
CA GLU A 198 -14.07 -2.37 -15.54
C GLU A 198 -15.34 -2.34 -16.37
N LEU A 199 -16.37 -3.06 -15.93
CA LEU A 199 -17.74 -2.94 -16.40
C LEU A 199 -18.63 -2.69 -15.19
N SER A 200 -19.50 -1.70 -15.25
CA SER A 200 -20.63 -1.57 -14.31
C SER A 200 -21.93 -1.36 -15.09
N ALA A 201 -22.89 -2.26 -14.94
CA ALA A 201 -24.21 -2.20 -15.55
C ALA A 201 -25.32 -2.20 -14.49
N LEU A 202 -26.42 -1.50 -14.77
CA LEU A 202 -27.53 -1.29 -13.84
C LEU A 202 -28.87 -1.33 -14.59
N PHE A 203 -29.88 -1.95 -14.00
CA PHE A 203 -31.24 -1.89 -14.55
C PHE A 203 -32.32 -1.81 -13.45
N ASP A 204 -33.43 -1.15 -13.77
CA ASP A 204 -34.64 -1.09 -12.93
C ASP A 204 -35.89 -0.92 -13.81
N SER A 205 -36.79 -1.91 -13.76
CA SER A 205 -38.11 -1.93 -14.43
C SER A 205 -39.27 -1.51 -13.50
N GLY A 206 -38.94 -0.99 -12.32
CA GLY A 206 -39.86 -0.83 -11.19
C GLY A 206 -40.14 -2.13 -10.44
N ARG A 207 -40.51 -3.21 -11.16
CA ARG A 207 -40.80 -4.54 -10.57
C ARG A 207 -39.56 -5.39 -10.35
N TYR A 208 -38.61 -5.35 -11.28
CA TYR A 208 -37.33 -6.08 -11.21
C TYR A 208 -36.17 -5.11 -11.40
N TYR A 209 -35.10 -5.31 -10.64
CA TYR A 209 -33.89 -4.48 -10.67
C TYR A 209 -32.65 -5.36 -10.52
N GLY A 210 -31.50 -4.85 -10.93
CA GLY A 210 -30.25 -5.55 -10.75
C GLY A 210 -29.02 -4.71 -11.08
N SER A 211 -27.87 -5.25 -10.71
CA SER A 211 -26.56 -4.67 -10.98
C SER A 211 -25.56 -5.75 -11.39
N LEU A 212 -24.54 -5.35 -12.14
CA LEU A 212 -23.37 -6.16 -12.47
C LEU A 212 -22.13 -5.28 -12.48
N GLY A 213 -21.23 -5.49 -11.52
CA GLY A 213 -19.85 -5.02 -11.53
C GLY A 213 -18.92 -6.14 -11.97
N VAL A 214 -17.96 -5.85 -12.85
CA VAL A 214 -16.86 -6.75 -13.23
C VAL A 214 -15.57 -5.95 -13.27
N LEU A 215 -14.55 -6.40 -12.53
CA LEU A 215 -13.18 -5.89 -12.60
C LEU A 215 -12.26 -6.95 -13.22
N ARG A 216 -11.46 -6.53 -14.20
CA ARG A 216 -10.46 -7.32 -14.90
C ARG A 216 -9.08 -6.73 -14.67
N ASN A 217 -8.32 -7.27 -13.73
CA ASN A 217 -6.92 -6.88 -13.55
C ASN A 217 -6.05 -7.58 -14.61
N ILE A 218 -5.31 -6.77 -15.38
CA ILE A 218 -4.50 -7.21 -16.53
C ILE A 218 -3.02 -7.23 -16.14
N ARG A 219 -2.56 -6.19 -15.42
CA ARG A 219 -1.18 -6.06 -14.93
C ARG A 219 -1.22 -5.47 -13.52
N ASN A 220 -0.44 -6.05 -12.61
CA ASN A 220 -0.05 -5.42 -11.35
C ASN A 220 1.37 -5.93 -11.05
N GLU A 221 2.36 -5.04 -11.15
CA GLU A 221 3.76 -5.36 -10.86
C GLU A 221 4.47 -4.14 -10.27
N VAL A 222 5.44 -4.40 -9.40
CA VAL A 222 6.43 -3.43 -8.94
C VAL A 222 7.73 -3.71 -9.68
N CYS A 223 8.34 -2.69 -10.25
CA CYS A 223 9.63 -2.79 -10.91
C CYS A 223 10.66 -1.94 -10.18
N ASP A 224 11.88 -2.47 -10.10
CA ASP A 224 13.06 -1.77 -9.63
C ASP A 224 14.33 -2.42 -10.21
N ASP A 225 15.34 -1.61 -10.47
CA ASP A 225 16.63 -2.03 -11.02
C ASP A 225 17.50 -2.82 -10.01
N GLY A 226 17.51 -2.41 -8.74
CA GLY A 226 18.32 -3.01 -7.68
C GLY A 226 17.68 -4.23 -7.01
N ALA A 227 16.35 -4.38 -7.10
CA ALA A 227 15.56 -5.40 -6.41
C ALA A 227 16.06 -6.85 -6.55
N SER A 228 16.59 -7.24 -7.72
CA SER A 228 17.15 -8.59 -7.91
C SER A 228 18.33 -8.89 -7.00
N PHE A 229 19.02 -7.86 -6.52
CA PHE A 229 20.28 -7.95 -5.77
C PHE A 229 20.10 -7.66 -4.27
N HIS A 230 18.89 -7.45 -3.76
CA HIS A 230 18.60 -7.49 -2.31
C HIS A 230 17.62 -8.61 -1.91
N ASN A 231 16.95 -9.25 -2.88
CA ASN A 231 16.05 -10.35 -2.59
C ASN A 231 16.80 -11.56 -1.98
N TYR A 232 16.09 -12.49 -1.35
CA TYR A 232 16.68 -13.70 -0.73
C TYR A 232 17.62 -14.50 -1.65
N LEU A 233 17.39 -14.45 -2.98
CA LEU A 233 18.24 -15.07 -4.00
C LEU A 233 19.52 -14.28 -4.36
N GLN A 234 19.87 -13.22 -3.60
CA GLN A 234 21.05 -12.37 -3.86
C GLN A 234 22.34 -13.19 -3.93
N GLU A 235 22.56 -14.14 -3.01
CA GLU A 235 23.80 -14.93 -2.99
C GLU A 235 23.93 -15.75 -4.29
N LEU A 236 22.88 -16.46 -4.70
CA LEU A 236 22.86 -17.17 -5.99
C LEU A 236 23.05 -16.26 -7.19
N VAL A 237 22.39 -15.10 -7.23
CA VAL A 237 22.52 -14.11 -8.31
C VAL A 237 23.97 -13.63 -8.45
N LEU A 238 24.68 -13.49 -7.33
CA LEU A 238 26.08 -13.07 -7.32
C LEU A 238 27.02 -14.23 -7.61
N LEU A 239 26.78 -15.42 -7.05
CA LEU A 239 27.58 -16.61 -7.30
C LEU A 239 27.51 -17.04 -8.78
N ASP A 240 26.34 -16.98 -9.42
CA ASP A 240 26.16 -17.17 -10.87
C ASP A 240 26.99 -16.14 -11.66
N ARG A 241 26.78 -14.85 -11.36
CA ARG A 241 27.45 -13.71 -12.00
C ARG A 241 28.98 -13.77 -11.90
N ILE A 242 29.51 -14.33 -10.81
CA ILE A 242 30.94 -14.49 -10.52
C ILE A 242 31.50 -15.78 -11.14
N ALA A 243 30.79 -16.90 -11.01
CA ALA A 243 31.25 -18.20 -11.51
C ALA A 243 31.44 -18.21 -13.03
N ASP A 244 30.56 -17.52 -13.76
CA ASP A 244 30.56 -17.50 -15.23
C ASP A 244 31.57 -16.50 -15.83
N ASN A 245 32.50 -15.95 -15.01
CA ASN A 245 33.43 -14.91 -15.45
C ASN A 245 34.91 -15.17 -15.18
N LYS A 246 35.51 -15.93 -16.10
CA LYS A 246 36.76 -15.50 -16.77
C LYS A 246 36.51 -14.44 -17.88
N GLY A 247 35.44 -13.64 -17.75
CA GLY A 247 35.09 -12.54 -18.64
C GLY A 247 34.38 -12.91 -19.95
N GLN A 248 33.64 -14.03 -20.02
CA GLN A 248 33.11 -14.56 -21.30
C GLN A 248 31.63 -14.99 -21.30
N GLY A 249 30.96 -15.08 -20.15
CA GLY A 249 29.55 -15.49 -20.05
C GLY A 249 28.54 -14.35 -20.27
N SER A 250 27.44 -14.63 -20.98
CA SER A 250 26.31 -13.69 -21.08
C SER A 250 25.35 -13.89 -19.90
N PHE A 251 25.28 -12.90 -19.01
CA PHE A 251 24.65 -13.01 -17.69
C PHE A 251 23.22 -13.58 -17.70
N ALA A 252 22.92 -14.46 -16.73
CA ALA A 252 21.57 -14.92 -16.46
C ALA A 252 20.63 -13.73 -16.20
N ARG A 253 19.48 -13.71 -16.89
CA ARG A 253 18.56 -12.55 -16.84
C ARG A 253 17.72 -12.55 -15.57
N VAL A 254 18.18 -11.79 -14.58
CA VAL A 254 17.42 -11.51 -13.36
C VAL A 254 16.15 -10.67 -13.62
N PRO A 255 15.08 -10.88 -12.84
CA PRO A 255 13.84 -10.11 -12.98
C PRO A 255 13.94 -8.73 -12.30
N GLN A 256 13.66 -7.67 -13.05
CA GLN A 256 13.53 -6.29 -12.54
C GLN A 256 12.07 -5.83 -12.38
N CYS A 257 11.10 -6.73 -12.59
CA CYS A 257 9.67 -6.47 -12.43
C CYS A 257 8.98 -7.70 -11.81
N PHE A 258 8.29 -7.48 -10.70
CA PHE A 258 7.76 -8.50 -9.81
C PHE A 258 6.24 -8.34 -9.69
N PRO A 259 5.44 -9.34 -10.10
CA PRO A 259 3.99 -9.28 -9.95
C PRO A 259 3.56 -9.07 -8.49
N GLY A 260 2.67 -8.10 -8.26
CA GLY A 260 2.19 -7.72 -6.94
C GLY A 260 3.16 -6.86 -6.11
N GLY A 261 4.36 -7.35 -5.85
CA GLY A 261 5.37 -6.67 -5.03
C GLY A 261 6.75 -7.32 -5.14
N VAL A 262 7.80 -6.58 -4.77
CA VAL A 262 9.20 -7.03 -4.89
C VAL A 262 9.53 -8.12 -3.89
N ASN A 263 9.30 -7.86 -2.61
CA ASN A 263 9.66 -8.74 -1.50
C ASN A 263 8.42 -9.37 -0.86
N ARG A 264 8.54 -10.63 -0.43
CA ARG A 264 7.45 -11.46 0.10
C ARG A 264 6.93 -10.92 1.44
N GLU A 265 7.81 -10.24 2.16
CA GLU A 265 7.59 -9.60 3.45
C GLU A 265 6.99 -8.18 3.30
N GLY A 266 6.85 -7.69 2.06
CA GLY A 266 6.22 -6.41 1.72
C GLY A 266 4.71 -6.35 2.03
N PHE A 267 4.13 -5.16 1.85
CA PHE A 267 2.69 -4.92 1.85
C PHE A 267 2.09 -5.16 0.46
N LEU A 268 2.74 -4.70 -0.62
CA LEU A 268 2.14 -4.68 -1.96
C LEU A 268 1.87 -6.08 -2.51
N VAL A 269 2.73 -7.06 -2.18
CA VAL A 269 2.51 -8.48 -2.52
C VAL A 269 1.22 -9.03 -1.91
N THR A 270 0.85 -8.60 -0.70
CA THR A 270 -0.44 -8.93 -0.04
C THR A 270 -1.62 -8.09 -0.54
N MET A 271 -1.34 -6.99 -1.26
CA MET A 271 -2.34 -6.09 -1.85
C MET A 271 -2.52 -6.30 -3.37
N GLN A 272 -2.18 -7.49 -3.88
CA GLN A 272 -2.55 -7.93 -5.22
C GLN A 272 -4.08 -7.92 -5.39
N GLN A 273 -4.56 -7.67 -6.61
CA GLN A 273 -5.99 -7.80 -6.93
C GLN A 273 -6.30 -9.17 -7.53
N PRO A 274 -7.52 -9.72 -7.34
CA PRO A 274 -8.03 -10.84 -8.13
C PRO A 274 -7.88 -10.62 -9.64
N ARG A 275 -7.58 -11.68 -10.41
CA ARG A 275 -7.50 -11.59 -11.88
C ARG A 275 -8.86 -11.24 -12.53
N TRP A 276 -9.93 -11.60 -11.85
CA TRP A 276 -11.31 -11.20 -12.04
C TRP A 276 -11.97 -11.01 -10.68
N SER A 277 -12.80 -9.97 -10.55
CA SER A 277 -13.87 -9.87 -9.54
C SER A 277 -15.19 -9.62 -10.25
N VAL A 278 -16.27 -10.23 -9.76
CA VAL A 278 -17.64 -10.07 -10.26
C VAL A 278 -18.57 -9.90 -9.05
N ASP A 279 -19.34 -8.82 -9.06
CA ASP A 279 -20.36 -8.53 -8.06
C ASP A 279 -21.69 -8.33 -8.81
N ALA A 280 -22.69 -9.17 -8.55
CA ALA A 280 -23.98 -9.08 -9.22
C ALA A 280 -25.14 -9.08 -8.22
N GLU A 281 -26.20 -8.35 -8.52
CA GLU A 281 -27.45 -8.35 -7.73
C GLU A 281 -28.65 -8.53 -8.67
N LEU A 282 -29.61 -9.35 -8.25
CA LEU A 282 -30.92 -9.48 -8.90
C LEU A 282 -32.01 -9.44 -7.84
N GLY A 283 -32.95 -8.49 -7.99
CA GLY A 283 -34.03 -8.28 -7.03
C GLY A 283 -35.37 -7.96 -7.66
N ALA A 284 -36.43 -8.16 -6.87
CA ALA A 284 -37.81 -7.94 -7.23
C ALA A 284 -38.56 -7.12 -6.16
N ARG A 285 -39.58 -6.38 -6.58
CA ARG A 285 -40.47 -5.57 -5.74
C ARG A 285 -41.92 -5.97 -5.96
N LEU A 286 -42.59 -6.38 -4.89
CA LEU A 286 -44.00 -6.77 -4.90
C LEU A 286 -44.86 -5.79 -4.08
N LYS A 287 -46.16 -5.74 -4.39
CA LYS A 287 -47.17 -4.93 -3.69
C LYS A 287 -46.75 -3.45 -3.54
N GLY A 288 -46.22 -2.87 -4.63
CA GLY A 288 -45.75 -1.46 -4.65
C GLY A 288 -44.55 -1.19 -3.76
N GLY A 289 -43.55 -2.09 -3.75
CA GLY A 289 -42.40 -2.00 -2.84
C GLY A 289 -42.83 -2.09 -1.38
N LYS A 290 -43.80 -2.97 -1.06
CA LYS A 290 -44.07 -3.38 0.33
C LYS A 290 -43.24 -4.61 0.71
N ILE A 291 -43.00 -5.49 -0.25
CA ILE A 291 -42.05 -6.59 -0.15
C ILE A 291 -40.99 -6.35 -1.22
N GLU A 292 -39.72 -6.35 -0.84
CA GLU A 292 -38.59 -6.38 -1.76
C GLU A 292 -37.70 -7.56 -1.37
N PHE A 293 -37.20 -8.30 -2.34
CA PHE A 293 -36.26 -9.40 -2.09
C PHE A 293 -35.27 -9.50 -3.23
N GLY A 294 -34.12 -10.11 -2.99
CA GLY A 294 -33.12 -10.33 -4.01
C GLY A 294 -31.99 -11.22 -3.54
N THR A 295 -31.16 -11.62 -4.50
CA THR A 295 -29.89 -12.31 -4.27
C THR A 295 -28.73 -11.44 -4.71
N ARG A 296 -27.58 -11.62 -4.06
CA ARG A 296 -26.29 -11.12 -4.52
C ARG A 296 -25.36 -12.29 -4.76
N PHE A 297 -24.54 -12.16 -5.79
CA PHE A 297 -23.53 -13.13 -6.17
C PHE A 297 -22.19 -12.40 -6.18
N HIS A 298 -21.25 -12.89 -5.38
CA HIS A 298 -19.89 -12.37 -5.32
C HIS A 298 -18.95 -13.48 -5.76
N TRP A 299 -18.15 -13.22 -6.80
CA TRP A 299 -17.15 -14.16 -7.28
C TRP A 299 -15.81 -13.47 -7.54
N HIS A 300 -14.74 -14.15 -7.17
CA HIS A 300 -13.39 -13.72 -7.51
C HIS A 300 -12.50 -14.94 -7.77
N ASN A 301 -11.33 -14.71 -8.36
CA ASN A 301 -10.31 -15.73 -8.52
C ASN A 301 -8.92 -15.28 -8.01
N ALA A 302 -7.99 -16.23 -7.99
CA ALA A 302 -6.59 -15.98 -7.65
C ALA A 302 -5.96 -14.86 -8.51
N PRO A 303 -4.86 -14.23 -8.04
CA PRO A 303 -4.10 -13.26 -8.83
C PRO A 303 -3.67 -13.78 -10.21
N HIS A 304 -3.42 -12.87 -11.16
CA HIS A 304 -3.05 -13.28 -12.52
C HIS A 304 -1.65 -13.90 -12.58
N LYS A 305 -0.71 -13.33 -11.85
CA LYS A 305 0.68 -13.78 -11.73
C LYS A 305 1.11 -13.50 -10.30
N THR A 306 1.77 -14.47 -9.67
CA THR A 306 2.47 -14.30 -8.39
C THR A 306 3.91 -13.84 -8.63
N ARG A 307 4.64 -13.51 -7.56
CA ARG A 307 6.03 -13.02 -7.60
C ARG A 307 6.99 -14.12 -8.05
N ALA A 308 6.88 -15.33 -7.50
CA ALA A 308 7.88 -16.40 -7.68
C ALA A 308 8.18 -16.76 -9.17
N PRO A 309 7.20 -16.91 -10.09
CA PRO A 309 7.48 -17.23 -11.49
C PRO A 309 8.29 -16.19 -12.25
N ALA A 310 8.46 -14.97 -11.74
CA ALA A 310 9.36 -13.97 -12.34
C ALA A 310 10.83 -14.43 -12.33
N TRP A 311 11.20 -15.26 -11.35
CA TRP A 311 12.57 -15.75 -11.20
C TRP A 311 12.92 -16.93 -12.12
N ASN A 312 11.94 -17.66 -12.67
CA ASN A 312 12.18 -18.91 -13.40
C ASN A 312 13.29 -18.82 -14.46
N GLY A 313 13.36 -17.73 -15.23
CA GLY A 313 14.40 -17.55 -16.26
C GLY A 313 15.82 -17.41 -15.72
N PHE A 314 15.99 -16.84 -14.51
CA PHE A 314 17.27 -16.86 -13.80
C PHE A 314 17.54 -18.26 -13.24
N ILE A 315 16.54 -18.85 -12.57
CA ILE A 315 16.61 -20.16 -11.91
C ILE A 315 17.04 -21.27 -12.88
N ASP A 316 16.46 -21.30 -14.09
CA ASP A 316 16.74 -22.33 -15.08
C ASP A 316 18.11 -22.14 -15.76
N SER A 317 18.63 -20.90 -15.82
CA SER A 317 20.02 -20.62 -16.21
C SER A 317 21.01 -21.09 -15.13
N ALA A 318 20.76 -20.70 -13.88
CA ALA A 318 21.61 -21.02 -12.73
C ALA A 318 21.83 -22.53 -12.55
N LYS A 319 20.79 -23.36 -12.76
CA LYS A 319 20.89 -24.83 -12.73
C LYS A 319 21.94 -25.40 -13.68
N GLY A 320 22.20 -24.76 -14.82
CA GLY A 320 23.23 -25.18 -15.77
C GLY A 320 24.65 -24.87 -15.31
N HIS A 321 24.81 -23.84 -14.46
CA HIS A 321 26.11 -23.36 -13.98
C HIS A 321 26.52 -24.00 -12.64
N PHE A 322 25.56 -24.32 -11.77
CA PHE A 322 25.82 -25.01 -10.51
C PHE A 322 25.98 -26.53 -10.72
N GLN A 323 27.20 -26.96 -11.04
CA GLN A 323 27.51 -28.34 -11.45
C GLN A 323 27.78 -29.35 -10.31
N THR A 324 28.05 -28.92 -9.07
CA THR A 324 28.31 -29.86 -7.95
C THR A 324 27.03 -30.19 -7.17
N PRO A 325 26.83 -31.43 -6.69
CA PRO A 325 25.63 -31.83 -5.96
C PRO A 325 25.32 -30.93 -4.75
N ASP A 326 26.33 -30.50 -4.00
CA ASP A 326 26.13 -29.63 -2.83
C ASP A 326 25.61 -28.24 -3.20
N ARG A 327 26.09 -27.69 -4.33
CA ARG A 327 25.58 -26.41 -4.86
C ARG A 327 24.19 -26.56 -5.44
N GLN A 328 23.86 -27.71 -6.05
CA GLN A 328 22.51 -28.02 -6.52
C GLN A 328 21.53 -28.20 -5.35
N ASN A 329 21.96 -28.77 -4.24
CA ASN A 329 21.16 -28.91 -3.02
C ASN A 329 20.95 -27.55 -2.32
N ALA A 330 21.99 -26.73 -2.18
CA ALA A 330 21.88 -25.36 -1.65
C ALA A 330 20.91 -24.52 -2.51
N LEU A 331 21.11 -24.53 -3.83
CA LEU A 331 20.19 -23.96 -4.82
C LEU A 331 18.76 -24.47 -4.59
N ALA A 332 18.53 -25.78 -4.53
CA ALA A 332 17.19 -26.34 -4.35
C ALA A 332 16.47 -25.83 -3.08
N ILE A 333 17.19 -25.69 -1.96
CA ILE A 333 16.66 -25.16 -0.69
C ILE A 333 16.29 -23.67 -0.83
N GLU A 334 17.17 -22.86 -1.40
CA GLU A 334 16.96 -21.41 -1.59
C GLU A 334 15.85 -21.12 -2.60
N LEU A 335 15.75 -21.95 -3.63
CA LEU A 335 14.63 -21.96 -4.58
C LEU A 335 13.31 -22.32 -3.90
N ASP A 336 13.26 -23.32 -3.03
CA ASP A 336 12.02 -23.68 -2.35
C ASP A 336 11.62 -22.60 -1.32
N ALA A 337 12.58 -22.04 -0.59
CA ALA A 337 12.38 -20.89 0.30
C ALA A 337 11.84 -19.65 -0.44
N SER A 338 12.33 -19.34 -1.64
CA SER A 338 11.84 -18.22 -2.46
C SER A 338 10.51 -18.50 -3.19
N ARG A 339 10.23 -19.78 -3.49
CA ARG A 339 8.97 -20.29 -4.08
C ARG A 339 7.85 -20.46 -3.07
N ASN A 340 8.13 -20.51 -1.77
CA ASN A 340 7.13 -20.53 -0.71
C ASN A 340 6.11 -19.41 -0.92
N ALA A 341 4.87 -19.81 -1.20
CA ALA A 341 3.90 -18.97 -1.88
C ALA A 341 3.68 -17.62 -1.20
N ASP A 342 3.47 -16.59 -2.03
CA ASP A 342 2.94 -15.32 -1.57
C ASP A 342 1.56 -15.56 -0.92
N LEU A 343 1.15 -14.71 0.03
CA LEU A 343 -0.20 -14.75 0.62
C LEU A 343 -1.26 -14.51 -0.47
N THR A 344 -1.93 -15.59 -0.90
CA THR A 344 -2.93 -15.57 -1.99
C THR A 344 -4.19 -16.38 -1.67
N TRP A 345 -5.33 -15.91 -2.18
CA TRP A 345 -6.64 -16.55 -2.11
C TRP A 345 -6.91 -17.44 -3.34
N ALA A 346 -7.81 -18.40 -3.18
CA ALA A 346 -8.29 -19.28 -4.24
C ALA A 346 -9.40 -18.62 -5.09
N ALA A 347 -10.10 -19.40 -5.92
CA ALA A 347 -11.33 -18.96 -6.56
C ALA A 347 -12.55 -19.29 -5.69
N VAL A 348 -13.44 -18.33 -5.54
CA VAL A 348 -14.57 -18.38 -4.60
C VAL A 348 -15.79 -17.77 -5.27
N ALA A 349 -16.93 -18.43 -5.17
CA ALA A 349 -18.25 -17.83 -5.33
C ALA A 349 -18.98 -17.90 -3.99
N THR A 350 -19.66 -16.83 -3.59
CA THR A 350 -20.64 -16.82 -2.51
C THR A 350 -21.97 -16.25 -3.01
N ILE A 351 -23.06 -16.64 -2.35
CA ILE A 351 -24.40 -16.13 -2.61
C ILE A 351 -24.97 -15.59 -1.30
N ASP A 352 -25.46 -14.36 -1.34
CA ASP A 352 -26.24 -13.74 -0.28
C ASP A 352 -27.69 -13.58 -0.73
N ALA A 353 -28.65 -13.56 0.19
CA ALA A 353 -30.03 -13.22 -0.10
C ALA A 353 -30.64 -12.31 0.98
N TYR A 354 -31.63 -11.51 0.59
CA TYR A 354 -32.35 -10.65 1.52
C TYR A 354 -33.85 -10.57 1.25
N LEU A 355 -34.61 -10.31 2.31
CA LEU A 355 -36.04 -10.06 2.30
C LEU A 355 -36.35 -8.82 3.15
N ARG A 356 -36.87 -7.77 2.51
CA ARG A 356 -37.32 -6.53 3.12
C ARG A 356 -38.85 -6.46 3.11
N TYR A 357 -39.46 -6.29 4.28
CA TYR A 357 -40.89 -6.09 4.43
C TYR A 357 -41.20 -4.75 5.10
N ARG A 358 -41.82 -3.85 4.35
CA ARG A 358 -42.24 -2.52 4.82
C ARG A 358 -43.55 -2.63 5.61
N ILE A 359 -43.43 -2.85 6.91
CA ILE A 359 -44.54 -3.01 7.86
C ILE A 359 -45.45 -1.78 7.85
N SER A 360 -44.87 -0.57 7.90
CA SER A 360 -45.59 0.71 7.87
C SER A 360 -44.87 1.74 6.98
N LYS A 361 -45.35 2.99 6.93
CA LYS A 361 -44.61 4.09 6.25
C LYS A 361 -43.25 4.38 6.89
N ASN A 362 -43.08 4.01 8.18
CA ASN A 362 -41.94 4.41 9.01
C ASN A 362 -41.14 3.23 9.57
N LEU A 363 -41.58 1.98 9.34
CA LEU A 363 -40.95 0.77 9.88
C LEU A 363 -40.83 -0.28 8.76
N THR A 364 -39.61 -0.78 8.60
CA THR A 364 -39.29 -1.91 7.72
C THR A 364 -38.59 -2.99 8.54
N ALA A 365 -38.88 -4.25 8.27
CA ALA A 365 -38.07 -5.38 8.71
C ALA A 365 -37.21 -5.87 7.53
N GLU A 366 -35.97 -6.25 7.81
CA GLU A 366 -35.02 -6.76 6.83
C GLU A 366 -34.32 -7.99 7.39
N ILE A 367 -34.46 -9.11 6.70
CA ILE A 367 -33.70 -10.34 6.93
C ILE A 367 -32.64 -10.42 5.84
N VAL A 368 -31.40 -10.74 6.21
CA VAL A 368 -30.29 -11.01 5.29
C VAL A 368 -29.62 -12.31 5.71
N GLY A 369 -29.37 -13.21 4.76
CA GLY A 369 -28.46 -14.34 4.94
C GLY A 369 -27.28 -14.16 3.99
N THR A 370 -26.06 -14.20 4.53
CA THR A 370 -24.80 -14.04 3.77
C THR A 370 -24.04 -15.36 3.71
N ASN A 371 -23.35 -15.62 2.60
CA ASN A 371 -22.62 -16.87 2.34
C ASN A 371 -23.52 -18.11 2.52
N LEU A 372 -24.70 -18.12 1.88
CA LEU A 372 -25.71 -19.20 1.90
C LEU A 372 -25.25 -20.53 1.29
N THR A 373 -23.99 -20.60 0.88
CA THR A 373 -23.30 -21.77 0.34
C THR A 373 -22.24 -22.31 1.32
N ASP A 374 -22.23 -21.79 2.55
CA ASP A 374 -21.28 -22.02 3.65
C ASP A 374 -19.83 -22.26 3.18
N ARG A 375 -19.33 -21.33 2.36
CA ARG A 375 -18.00 -21.45 1.78
C ARG A 375 -16.96 -21.00 2.80
N TYR A 376 -16.05 -21.90 3.15
CA TYR A 376 -14.79 -21.54 3.80
C TYR A 376 -13.84 -20.92 2.76
N TYR A 377 -13.47 -19.64 2.95
CA TYR A 377 -12.54 -18.93 2.08
C TYR A 377 -11.80 -17.81 2.82
N MET A 378 -10.88 -17.13 2.16
CA MET A 378 -10.23 -15.90 2.65
C MET A 378 -10.54 -14.76 1.69
N ASP A 379 -10.88 -13.59 2.24
CA ASP A 379 -11.08 -12.39 1.43
C ASP A 379 -9.79 -11.97 0.70
N PRO A 380 -9.89 -11.50 -0.56
CA PRO A 380 -8.80 -10.83 -1.23
C PRO A 380 -8.24 -9.68 -0.38
N PHE A 381 -6.95 -9.41 -0.51
CA PHE A 381 -6.21 -8.43 0.31
C PHE A 381 -6.06 -8.78 1.81
N SER A 382 -6.55 -9.93 2.29
CA SER A 382 -6.27 -10.36 3.66
C SER A 382 -4.78 -10.56 3.90
N ARG A 383 -4.28 -10.04 5.03
CA ARG A 383 -2.87 -10.16 5.46
C ARG A 383 -2.67 -11.21 6.56
N SER A 384 -3.70 -11.98 6.86
CA SER A 384 -3.66 -13.12 7.79
C SER A 384 -4.41 -14.30 7.18
N TYR A 385 -4.06 -15.52 7.62
CA TYR A 385 -4.80 -16.74 7.28
C TYR A 385 -6.14 -16.86 8.04
N MET A 386 -6.79 -15.74 8.32
CA MET A 386 -8.14 -15.71 8.88
C MET A 386 -9.16 -15.94 7.76
N PRO A 387 -10.06 -16.93 7.88
CA PRO A 387 -11.14 -17.09 6.93
C PRO A 387 -12.18 -15.97 7.06
N ALA A 388 -12.88 -15.70 5.96
CA ALA A 388 -14.12 -14.95 5.97
C ALA A 388 -15.22 -15.76 6.69
N PRO A 389 -16.30 -15.12 7.20
CA PRO A 389 -17.41 -15.83 7.83
C PRO A 389 -18.08 -16.87 6.91
N GLY A 390 -18.51 -17.98 7.50
CA GLY A 390 -19.42 -18.96 6.90
C GLY A 390 -20.85 -18.40 6.76
N GLU A 391 -21.85 -19.28 6.71
CA GLU A 391 -23.25 -18.84 6.68
C GLU A 391 -23.59 -17.97 7.91
N LEU A 392 -24.13 -16.78 7.67
CA LEU A 392 -24.58 -15.87 8.72
C LEU A 392 -25.93 -15.25 8.38
N SER A 393 -26.92 -15.47 9.25
CA SER A 393 -28.25 -14.85 9.17
C SER A 393 -28.40 -13.68 10.16
N GLY A 394 -28.92 -12.56 9.68
CA GLY A 394 -29.15 -11.34 10.45
C GLY A 394 -30.53 -10.73 10.23
N LEU A 395 -31.08 -10.10 11.29
CA LEU A 395 -32.35 -9.38 11.27
C LEU A 395 -32.14 -7.91 11.68
N ALA A 396 -32.70 -6.99 10.91
CA ALA A 396 -32.70 -5.56 11.19
C ALA A 396 -34.13 -4.98 11.17
N LEU A 397 -34.41 -4.03 12.06
CA LEU A 397 -35.70 -3.33 12.18
C LEU A 397 -35.53 -1.79 12.07
N PRO A 398 -35.06 -1.24 10.93
CA PRO A 398 -34.90 0.19 10.76
C PRO A 398 -36.23 0.96 10.87
N ALA A 399 -36.25 1.95 11.79
CA ALA A 399 -37.37 2.85 12.02
C ALA A 399 -37.01 4.31 11.67
N ASN A 400 -37.82 4.95 10.82
CA ASN A 400 -37.65 6.34 10.41
C ASN A 400 -38.57 7.28 11.19
N GLY A 401 -37.98 8.28 11.86
CA GLY A 401 -38.73 9.29 12.61
C GLY A 401 -39.54 10.23 11.71
N LYS A 402 -40.56 10.90 12.29
CA LYS A 402 -41.50 11.77 11.58
C LYS A 402 -40.86 12.91 10.75
N ASN A 403 -39.59 13.25 10.99
CA ASN A 403 -38.88 14.35 10.33
C ASN A 403 -37.99 13.89 9.14
N GLY A 404 -38.24 12.71 8.56
CA GLY A 404 -37.61 12.23 7.31
C GLY A 404 -36.12 11.89 7.39
N LYS A 405 -35.42 12.28 8.45
CA LYS A 405 -34.03 11.89 8.72
C LYS A 405 -34.00 10.46 9.25
N ARG A 406 -33.32 9.57 8.52
CA ARG A 406 -32.89 8.26 9.05
C ARG A 406 -32.09 8.52 10.34
N PRO A 407 -32.25 7.71 11.40
CA PRO A 407 -31.17 7.52 12.36
C PRO A 407 -29.90 7.16 11.58
N SER A 408 -28.74 7.69 11.97
CA SER A 408 -27.49 7.41 11.24
C SER A 408 -27.26 5.90 11.17
N GLU A 409 -27.09 5.36 9.96
CA GLU A 409 -26.87 3.94 9.72
C GLU A 409 -25.63 3.45 10.48
N LYS A 410 -25.90 2.78 11.60
CA LYS A 410 -24.92 2.23 12.54
C LYS A 410 -25.26 0.81 12.99
N ILE A 411 -25.91 0.08 12.09
CA ILE A 411 -25.92 -1.38 12.06
C ILE A 411 -25.27 -1.75 10.73
N HIS A 412 -23.94 -1.71 10.69
CA HIS A 412 -23.20 -2.47 9.69
C HIS A 412 -23.04 -3.88 10.26
N PHE A 413 -23.74 -4.85 9.68
CA PHE A 413 -23.17 -6.18 9.61
C PHE A 413 -21.94 -6.07 8.69
N GLN A 414 -20.78 -6.53 9.16
CA GLN A 414 -19.55 -6.47 8.37
C GLN A 414 -19.53 -7.60 7.33
N THR A 415 -20.36 -7.49 6.30
CA THR A 415 -19.95 -8.02 4.99
C THR A 415 -18.62 -7.37 4.64
N ALA A 416 -17.62 -8.15 4.22
CA ALA A 416 -16.34 -7.61 3.81
C ALA A 416 -16.56 -6.58 2.70
N CYS A 417 -16.12 -5.34 2.92
CA CYS A 417 -16.19 -4.33 1.87
C CYS A 417 -15.24 -4.75 0.76
N SER A 418 -15.79 -5.13 -0.40
CA SER A 418 -15.05 -5.22 -1.65
C SER A 418 -14.58 -3.81 -2.02
N TYR A 419 -13.43 -3.42 -1.46
CA TYR A 419 -12.79 -2.15 -1.72
C TYR A 419 -12.32 -2.11 -3.18
N PHE A 420 -13.21 -1.62 -4.06
CA PHE A 420 -12.85 -1.07 -5.36
C PHE A 420 -11.94 0.14 -5.12
N ALA A 421 -10.65 -0.14 -4.95
CA ALA A 421 -9.63 0.80 -4.51
C ALA A 421 -9.20 1.79 -5.61
N HIS A 422 -10.16 2.58 -6.10
CA HIS A 422 -9.87 3.96 -6.45
C HIS A 422 -9.53 4.70 -5.15
N ALA A 423 -8.32 5.24 -5.06
CA ALA A 423 -7.95 6.12 -3.96
C ALA A 423 -8.70 7.46 -4.11
N GLU A 424 -9.75 7.69 -3.30
CA GLU A 424 -10.27 9.04 -3.12
C GLU A 424 -9.17 9.92 -2.48
N PRO A 425 -8.88 11.14 -2.97
CA PRO A 425 -7.60 11.80 -2.66
C PRO A 425 -7.40 12.31 -1.21
N ASN A 426 -8.32 12.06 -0.27
CA ASN A 426 -8.39 12.79 1.00
C ASN A 426 -8.82 11.96 2.24
N VAL A 427 -8.35 10.72 2.39
CA VAL A 427 -8.39 10.03 3.71
C VAL A 427 -7.05 9.36 4.01
N GLY A 428 -6.27 9.96 4.92
CA GLY A 428 -5.14 9.28 5.58
C GLY A 428 -5.65 8.38 6.71
N CYS A 429 -5.00 7.23 6.91
CA CYS A 429 -5.41 6.22 7.90
C CYS A 429 -5.34 6.76 9.34
N VAL A 430 -6.50 7.08 9.93
CA VAL A 430 -6.64 7.48 11.34
C VAL A 430 -7.85 6.77 11.94
N ALA A 431 -7.65 6.07 13.06
CA ALA A 431 -8.74 5.38 13.77
C ALA A 431 -9.78 6.39 14.33
N PRO A 432 -11.10 6.08 14.25
CA PRO A 432 -12.12 7.11 14.38
C PRO A 432 -12.39 7.57 15.84
N ARG A 433 -11.89 8.76 16.19
CA ARG A 433 -12.51 9.58 17.26
C ARG A 433 -13.68 10.40 16.70
N ARG A 434 -14.63 10.76 17.59
CA ARG A 434 -16.02 11.07 17.23
C ARG A 434 -16.25 12.52 16.75
N ARG A 435 -17.23 12.66 15.82
CA ARG A 435 -18.00 13.86 15.41
C ARG A 435 -17.33 14.89 14.49
N THR A 436 -17.89 15.00 13.28
CA THR A 436 -18.26 16.28 12.62
C THR A 436 -19.47 16.05 11.71
N ARG A 437 -20.14 17.13 11.25
CA ARG A 437 -21.24 17.08 10.26
C ARG A 437 -20.76 17.62 8.92
N SER A 438 -21.28 17.08 7.83
CA SER A 438 -21.35 17.73 6.51
C SER A 438 -22.82 17.90 6.09
N LEU A 439 -23.09 18.85 5.19
CA LEU A 439 -24.39 19.10 4.56
C LEU A 439 -24.21 19.00 3.04
N PRO A 440 -25.13 18.37 2.29
CA PRO A 440 -25.06 18.33 0.84
C PRO A 440 -25.52 19.66 0.22
N LEU A 441 -24.88 20.08 -0.88
CA LEU A 441 -25.41 21.13 -1.74
C LEU A 441 -26.46 20.52 -2.68
N ASN A 442 -27.69 21.05 -2.63
CA ASN A 442 -28.53 21.41 -3.78
C ASN A 442 -29.94 21.80 -3.30
N ALA A 443 -30.24 23.09 -3.32
CA ALA A 443 -31.58 23.62 -3.10
C ALA A 443 -31.71 25.03 -3.71
N SER A 444 -32.18 25.10 -4.96
CA SER A 444 -32.67 26.33 -5.56
C SER A 444 -34.12 26.58 -5.13
N LEU A 445 -34.44 27.73 -4.52
CA LEU A 445 -35.81 28.25 -4.42
C LEU A 445 -35.82 29.75 -4.05
N SER A 446 -36.97 30.38 -4.30
CA SER A 446 -37.18 31.83 -4.42
C SER A 446 -37.27 32.61 -3.10
N CYS A 447 -37.01 33.92 -3.17
CA CYS A 447 -37.19 34.86 -2.07
C CYS A 447 -38.67 35.20 -1.80
N LEU A 448 -39.03 35.38 -0.52
CA LEU A 448 -39.83 36.49 0.03
C LEU A 448 -39.59 36.53 1.56
N PRO A 449 -39.76 37.68 2.27
CA PRO A 449 -39.07 37.90 3.54
C PRO A 449 -39.92 37.71 4.81
N THR A 450 -39.30 37.16 5.85
CA THR A 450 -39.65 37.45 7.26
C THR A 450 -38.38 37.80 8.04
N ARG A 451 -38.43 38.87 8.83
CA ARG A 451 -37.30 39.33 9.65
C ARG A 451 -37.26 38.57 10.97
N ASN A 452 -36.07 38.10 11.39
CA ASN A 452 -35.57 38.50 12.71
C ASN A 452 -34.04 38.37 12.86
N ARG A 453 -33.50 39.01 13.90
CA ARG A 453 -32.09 39.42 14.02
C ARG A 453 -31.16 38.32 14.56
N VAL A 454 -30.00 38.16 13.92
CA VAL A 454 -28.69 38.07 14.61
C VAL A 454 -27.69 38.95 13.85
N ARG A 455 -26.85 39.72 14.54
CA ARG A 455 -25.77 40.51 13.92
C ARG A 455 -24.56 39.61 13.66
N GLY A 456 -23.98 39.69 12.47
CA GLY A 456 -22.67 39.09 12.16
C GLY A 456 -21.56 40.14 12.07
N LEU A 457 -20.32 39.68 11.96
CA LEU A 457 -19.16 40.46 11.51
C LEU A 457 -18.43 39.64 10.43
N ARG A 458 -17.83 40.33 9.44
CA ARG A 458 -17.11 39.73 8.31
C ARG A 458 -15.59 39.86 8.49
N HIS A 459 -14.85 39.06 7.73
CA HIS A 459 -13.39 39.18 7.55
C HIS A 459 -12.98 40.49 6.85
N THR A 460 -11.76 40.95 7.14
CA THR A 460 -10.85 41.56 6.15
C THR A 460 -9.38 41.32 6.55
N PRO A 461 -8.41 41.22 5.62
CA PRO A 461 -7.00 40.90 5.91
C PRO A 461 -6.00 42.05 5.59
N CYS A 462 -4.76 41.94 6.11
CA CYS A 462 -3.50 42.52 5.60
C CYS A 462 -2.34 41.54 5.94
N LEU A 463 -1.25 41.31 5.21
CA LEU A 463 -0.37 42.06 4.28
C LEU A 463 0.69 42.99 4.91
N ASN A 464 1.95 42.60 4.68
CA ASN A 464 3.26 43.30 4.69
C ASN A 464 3.39 44.73 5.24
N GLY A 465 4.39 44.96 6.10
CA GLY A 465 4.91 46.30 6.41
C GLY A 465 6.21 46.30 7.24
N ARG A 466 7.25 47.01 6.79
CA ARG A 466 8.55 47.14 7.51
C ARG A 466 8.48 48.21 8.61
N GLY A 467 9.18 48.01 9.74
CA GLY A 467 9.39 49.04 10.78
C GLY A 467 10.54 48.67 11.73
N ARG A 468 11.28 49.67 12.23
CA ARG A 468 12.46 49.50 13.14
C ARG A 468 12.56 50.73 14.07
N LEU A 469 13.39 50.64 15.13
CA LEU A 469 13.61 51.64 16.22
C LEU A 469 12.49 51.71 17.30
N LYS A 470 12.75 52.12 18.57
CA LYS A 470 13.95 52.02 19.44
C LYS A 470 13.55 52.19 20.95
N THR A 471 14.19 51.42 21.83
CA THR A 471 14.52 51.64 23.27
C THR A 471 13.82 52.73 24.14
N ALA A 472 13.01 52.27 25.12
CA ALA A 472 12.92 52.73 26.53
C ALA A 472 12.09 51.69 27.34
N LYS A 473 12.24 51.32 28.64
CA LYS A 473 13.17 51.56 29.77
C LYS A 473 12.67 52.49 30.93
N GLN A 474 12.42 51.85 32.10
CA GLN A 474 12.14 52.42 33.46
C GLN A 474 10.80 53.19 33.64
N ARG A 475 10.15 53.26 34.83
CA ARG A 475 10.55 52.86 36.21
C ARG A 475 9.34 52.48 37.12
N SER A 476 9.47 51.37 37.86
CA SER A 476 9.02 51.04 39.25
C SER A 476 7.84 51.74 39.97
N SER A 477 6.98 50.93 40.61
CA SER A 477 6.54 51.07 42.02
C SER A 477 6.19 49.68 42.61
N CYS A 478 6.29 49.48 43.94
CA CYS A 478 6.34 48.14 44.57
C CYS A 478 5.34 47.94 45.73
N ARG A 479 4.99 46.68 46.01
CA ARG A 479 4.71 46.05 47.33
C ARG A 479 4.44 44.54 47.10
N SER A 480 5.33 43.62 47.51
CA SER A 480 5.53 43.05 48.87
C SER A 480 4.59 41.85 49.12
N ASP A 481 5.03 40.60 49.37
CA ASP A 481 6.37 40.02 49.53
C ASP A 481 6.51 38.68 48.72
N THR A 482 7.16 37.54 49.04
CA THR A 482 7.79 37.00 50.26
C THR A 482 8.91 35.96 49.93
N CYS A 483 9.20 35.01 50.84
CA CYS A 483 10.43 34.21 50.99
C CYS A 483 10.10 32.69 51.13
N ILE A 484 10.98 31.66 51.02
CA ILE A 484 12.40 31.50 50.59
C ILE A 484 12.75 29.98 50.35
N ARG A 485 13.67 29.69 49.40
CA ARG A 485 14.64 28.56 49.20
C ARG A 485 14.36 27.05 49.51
N HIS A 486 15.05 26.21 48.72
CA HIS A 486 15.46 24.81 48.97
C HIS A 486 16.40 24.61 50.20
N PRO A 487 16.62 23.36 50.64
CA PRO A 487 17.93 22.72 50.37
C PRO A 487 17.86 21.25 49.90
N THR A 488 19.03 20.63 49.65
CA THR A 488 19.25 19.25 49.16
C THR A 488 19.73 18.30 50.27
N ARG A 489 19.58 16.97 50.08
CA ARG A 489 20.55 15.95 50.55
C ARG A 489 20.37 14.59 49.86
N GLN A 490 21.31 13.69 50.12
CA GLN A 490 21.58 12.42 49.44
C GLN A 490 22.03 11.39 50.50
N ASN A 491 21.61 10.13 50.40
CA ASN A 491 22.34 8.91 50.81
C ASN A 491 21.50 7.62 50.62
N ASP A 492 22.23 6.53 50.34
CA ASP A 492 21.82 5.11 50.24
C ASP A 492 22.25 4.38 51.56
N PRO A 493 22.12 3.04 51.78
CA PRO A 493 21.54 1.97 50.95
C PRO A 493 20.63 0.94 51.69
N ALA A 494 20.27 -0.12 50.95
CA ALA A 494 20.02 -1.51 51.38
C ALA A 494 18.59 -1.94 51.78
N GLY A 495 18.17 -3.09 51.21
CA GLY A 495 16.91 -3.77 51.52
C GLY A 495 16.62 -4.94 50.57
N LYS A 496 17.20 -6.12 50.84
CA LYS A 496 16.85 -7.38 50.15
C LYS A 496 15.72 -8.09 50.90
N CYS A 497 14.75 -8.64 50.17
CA CYS A 497 14.19 -9.96 50.50
C CYS A 497 13.58 -10.62 49.25
N ARG A 498 13.58 -11.95 49.24
CA ARG A 498 12.87 -12.81 48.26
C ARG A 498 11.59 -13.35 48.92
N ILE A 499 10.57 -13.70 48.13
CA ILE A 499 10.41 -15.10 47.66
C ILE A 499 10.25 -15.02 46.14
#